data_AF-A0A1A8E0Q2-F1
#
_entry.id   AF-A0A1A8E0Q2-F1
#
_cell.length_a   1.000
_cell.length_b   1.000
_cell.length_c   1.000
_cell.angle_alpha   90.00
_cell.angle_beta   90.00
_cell.angle_gamma   90.00
#
_symmetry.space_group_name_H-M   'P 1'
#
loop_
_entity.id
_entity.type
_entity.pdbx_description
1 polymer ?
#
loop_
_entity_poly.entity_id
_entity_poly.type
_entity_poly.pdbx_seq_one_letter_code
_entity_poly.pdbx_strand_id
1 'polypeptide(L)' 'GHFILADGGYPCLQSPLPLITPYKRGNQGVAAQRFNSHHSKARSVIERAFGMMKTRFRAIFLQALEVHHT' A
#
# COMPACT_ATOMS: atom_id res chain seq x y z
N GLY A 1 -22.03 7.00 -3.67
CA GLY A 1 -21.27 6.12 -2.76
C GLY A 1 -19.79 6.34 -2.96
N HIS A 2 -18.98 6.20 -1.90
CA HIS A 2 -17.52 6.31 -1.98
C HIS A 2 -16.90 4.91 -2.00
N PHE A 3 -15.83 4.74 -2.77
CA PHE A 3 -15.06 3.49 -2.84
C PHE A 3 -13.64 3.75 -2.36
N ILE A 4 -13.04 2.77 -1.70
CA ILE A 4 -11.64 2.84 -1.29
C ILE A 4 -10.82 1.99 -2.25
N LEU A 5 -9.76 2.57 -2.82
CA LEU A 5 -8.76 1.82 -3.56
C LEU A 5 -7.88 1.07 -2.57
N ALA A 6 -7.82 -0.26 -2.70
CA ALA A 6 -7.04 -1.10 -1.82
C ALA A 6 -6.39 -2.26 -2.58
N ASP A 7 -5.51 -2.96 -1.90
CA ASP A 7 -4.84 -4.14 -2.44
C ASP A 7 -5.53 -5.43 -1.97
N GLY A 8 -5.25 -6.55 -2.64
CA GLY A 8 -5.79 -7.87 -2.27
C GLY A 8 -5.29 -8.40 -0.92
N GLY A 9 -4.35 -7.72 -0.27
CA GLY A 9 -3.83 -8.08 1.05
C GLY A 9 -4.67 -7.63 2.24
N TYR A 10 -5.73 -6.84 2.03
CA TYR A 10 -6.61 -6.42 3.12
C TYR A 10 -7.67 -7.50 3.40
N PRO A 11 -7.92 -7.89 4.67
CA PRO A 11 -8.88 -8.95 5.00
C PRO A 11 -10.35 -8.54 4.81
N CYS A 12 -10.63 -7.24 4.66
CA CYS A 12 -11.99 -6.68 4.61
C CYS A 12 -12.57 -6.53 3.19
N LEU A 13 -12.13 -7.35 2.22
CA LEU A 13 -12.57 -7.29 0.82
C LEU A 13 -14.09 -7.41 0.62
N GLN A 14 -14.80 -8.01 1.58
CA GLN A 14 -16.24 -8.12 1.59
C GLN A 14 -16.78 -7.42 2.83
N SER A 15 -17.53 -6.32 2.62
CA SER A 15 -18.44 -5.57 3.51
C SER A 15 -18.07 -5.49 5.00
N PRO A 16 -17.99 -4.29 5.62
CA PRO A 16 -18.84 -3.12 5.37
C PRO A 16 -18.20 -2.03 4.49
N LEU A 17 -16.96 -2.22 4.03
CA LEU A 17 -16.21 -1.20 3.33
C LEU A 17 -16.07 -1.55 1.84
N PRO A 18 -16.62 -0.76 0.91
CA PRO A 18 -16.52 -1.04 -0.51
C PRO A 18 -15.08 -0.79 -0.99
N LEU A 19 -14.31 -1.87 -1.10
CA LEU A 19 -12.92 -1.87 -1.54
C LEU A 19 -12.84 -2.29 -3.01
N ILE A 20 -12.02 -1.56 -3.77
CA ILE A 20 -11.70 -1.90 -5.16
C ILE A 20 -10.25 -2.37 -5.21
N THR A 21 -10.04 -3.62 -5.63
CA THR A 21 -8.72 -4.21 -5.86
C THR A 21 -8.35 -4.21 -7.34
N PRO A 22 -7.05 -4.32 -7.69
CA PRO A 22 -6.64 -4.53 -9.08
C PRO A 22 -7.30 -5.78 -9.70
N TYR A 23 -7.56 -5.73 -10.99
CA TYR A 23 -8.02 -6.89 -11.74
C TYR A 23 -6.94 -7.98 -11.77
N LYS A 24 -7.33 -9.26 -11.60
CA LYS A 24 -6.41 -10.40 -11.68
C LYS A 24 -5.77 -10.51 -13.07
N ARG A 25 -4.50 -10.93 -13.15
CA ARG A 25 -3.83 -11.20 -14.43
C ARG A 25 -4.59 -12.26 -15.24
N GLY A 26 -4.84 -11.98 -16.51
CA GLY A 26 -5.60 -12.81 -17.46
C GLY A 26 -5.87 -12.03 -18.75
N ASN A 27 -6.73 -12.56 -19.63
CA ASN A 27 -7.13 -11.89 -20.88
C ASN A 27 -8.08 -10.70 -20.59
N GLN A 28 -7.52 -9.69 -19.93
CA GLN A 28 -8.22 -8.48 -19.48
C GLN A 28 -8.31 -7.50 -20.65
N GLY A 29 -9.49 -6.90 -20.85
CA GLY A 29 -9.67 -5.84 -21.86
C GLY A 29 -8.81 -4.60 -21.56
N VAL A 30 -8.64 -3.73 -22.57
CA VAL A 30 -7.80 -2.52 -22.50
C VAL A 30 -8.16 -1.62 -21.31
N ALA A 31 -9.44 -1.53 -20.95
CA ALA A 31 -9.91 -0.74 -19.81
C ALA A 31 -9.35 -1.25 -18.46
N ALA A 32 -9.38 -2.56 -18.23
CA ALA A 32 -8.87 -3.17 -17.01
C ALA A 32 -7.34 -3.07 -16.92
N GLN A 33 -6.64 -3.15 -18.05
CA GLN A 33 -5.19 -2.94 -18.09
C GLN A 33 -4.82 -1.48 -17.76
N ARG A 34 -5.57 -0.51 -18.30
CA ARG A 34 -5.40 0.92 -17.95
C ARG A 34 -5.70 1.16 -16.48
N PHE A 35 -6.77 0.57 -15.94
CA PHE A 35 -7.09 0.66 -14.52
C PHE A 35 -5.94 0.14 -13.65
N ASN A 36 -5.47 -1.09 -13.91
CA ASN A 36 -4.35 -1.69 -13.17
C ASN A 36 -3.06 -0.87 -13.25
N SER A 37 -2.79 -0.23 -14.40
CA SER A 37 -1.62 0.63 -14.59
C SER A 37 -1.67 1.87 -13.69
N HIS A 38 -2.82 2.54 -13.61
CA HIS A 38 -3.01 3.70 -12.72
C HIS A 38 -3.04 3.28 -11.25
N HIS A 39 -3.72 2.18 -10.94
CA HIS A 39 -3.77 1.62 -9.59
C HIS A 39 -2.35 1.30 -9.08
N SER A 40 -1.52 0.66 -9.92
CA SER A 40 -0.13 0.33 -9.57
C SER A 40 0.71 1.59 -9.27
N LYS A 41 0.53 2.67 -10.04
CA LYS A 41 1.20 3.95 -9.78
C LYS A 41 0.78 4.54 -8.43
N ALA A 42 -0.52 4.53 -8.13
CA ALA A 42 -1.05 5.01 -6.85
C ALA A 42 -0.48 4.20 -5.67
N ARG A 43 -0.49 2.85 -5.77
CA ARG A 43 0.10 1.96 -4.76
C ARG A 43 1.59 2.28 -4.54
N SER A 44 2.32 2.49 -5.62
CA SER A 44 3.75 2.79 -5.58
C SER A 44 4.09 4.09 -4.83
N VAL A 45 3.22 5.11 -4.87
CA VAL A 45 3.39 6.34 -4.07
C VAL A 45 3.21 6.05 -2.59
N ILE A 46 2.13 5.35 -2.24
CA ILE A 46 1.79 4.99 -0.85
C ILE A 46 2.91 4.12 -0.24
N GLU A 47 3.36 3.10 -0.95
CA GLU A 47 4.41 2.20 -0.48
C GLU A 47 5.73 2.92 -0.22
N ARG A 48 6.13 3.85 -1.08
CA ARG A 48 7.34 4.67 -0.87
C ARG A 48 7.19 5.56 0.37
N ALA A 49 6.04 6.21 0.55
CA ALA A 49 5.79 7.05 1.72
C ALA A 49 5.88 6.23 3.01
N PHE A 50 5.23 5.07 3.07
CA PHE A 50 5.33 4.17 4.22
C PHE A 50 6.74 3.61 4.42
N GLY A 51 7.48 3.32 3.35
CA GLY A 51 8.89 2.93 3.42
C GLY A 51 9.74 3.99 4.11
N MET A 52 9.61 5.26 3.69
CA MET A 52 10.32 6.37 4.33
C MET A 52 9.93 6.52 5.81
N MET A 53 8.64 6.44 6.13
CA MET A 53 8.18 6.53 7.53
C MET A 53 8.76 5.42 8.41
N LYS A 54 8.77 4.16 7.91
CA LYS A 54 9.37 3.04 8.63
C LYS A 54 10.87 3.24 8.87
N THR A 55 11.60 3.71 7.86
CA THR A 55 13.04 4.00 8.01
C THR A 55 13.29 5.10 9.03
N ARG A 56 12.51 6.21 8.98
CA ARG A 56 12.62 7.30 9.96
C ARG A 56 12.28 6.86 11.37
N PHE A 57 11.22 6.06 11.53
CA PHE A 57 10.85 5.50 12.83
C PHE A 57 11.98 4.64 13.40
N ARG A 58 12.56 3.75 12.60
CA ARG A 58 13.73 2.95 13.01
C ARG A 58 14.92 3.82 13.42
N ALA A 59 15.26 4.84 12.63
CA ALA A 59 16.38 5.72 12.97
C ALA A 59 16.16 6.44 14.31
N ILE A 60 14.98 7.01 14.55
CA ILE A 60 14.66 7.72 15.79
C ILE A 60 14.72 6.78 17.00
N PHE A 61 14.09 5.61 16.91
CA PHE A 61 13.91 4.74 18.08
C PHE A 61 15.00 3.70 18.29
N LEU A 62 15.72 3.24 17.24
CA LEU A 62 16.87 2.35 17.45
C LEU A 62 18.13 3.12 17.86
N GLN A 63 18.42 4.30 17.27
CA GLN A 63 19.64 5.05 17.65
C GLN A 63 19.54 5.62 19.07
N ALA A 64 18.34 6.00 19.52
CA ALA A 64 18.13 6.50 20.88
C ALA A 64 18.27 5.43 21.99
N LEU A 65 18.39 4.14 21.63
CA LEU A 65 18.55 3.03 22.57
C LEU A 65 20.00 2.53 22.68
N GLU A 66 20.96 3.14 21.96
CA GLU A 66 22.38 2.89 22.17
C GLU A 66 22.83 3.53 23.50
N VAL A 67 22.57 2.82 24.61
CA VAL A 67 23.10 3.18 25.93
C VAL A 67 24.60 2.88 25.91
N HIS A 68 25.41 3.93 25.84
CA HIS A 68 26.85 3.79 26.04
C HIS A 68 27.09 3.31 27.47
N HIS A 69 27.57 2.07 27.61
CA HIS A 69 28.10 1.58 28.87
C HIS A 69 29.37 2.41 29.20
N THR A 70 29.28 3.23 30.24
CA THR A 70 30.41 3.88 30.91
C THR A 70 31.30 2.88 31.62
#